data_AF-A0A497J4Z4-F1
#
_entry.id   AF-A0A497J4Z4-F1
#
_cell.length_a   1.000
_cell.length_b   1.000
_cell.length_c   1.000
_cell.angle_alpha   90.00
_cell.angle_beta   90.00
_cell.angle_gamma   90.00
#
_symmetry.space_group_name_H-M   'P 1'
#
loop_
_entity.id
_entity.type
_entity.pdbx_description
1 polymer ?
#
loop_
_entity_poly.entity_id
_entity_poly.type
_entity_poly.pdbx_seq_one_letter_code
_entity_poly.pdbx_strand_id
1 'polypeptide(L)'
;MKKPEPGPNMMWNLEYGMHAIWAGEEYTPSIGEAQAIGIAEDYLKYKFPGRDIEIEEPVAFYGYYTMDFKLDGEMYGMLSVNAFTGNVWYHSWHGNFLSEVEMDLEG
;
A
#
# COMPACT_ATOMS: atom_id res chain seq x y z
N MET A 1 13.42 -10.14 -18.89
CA MET A 1 14.09 -10.07 -17.58
C MET A 1 13.29 -9.06 -16.74
N LYS A 2 12.34 -9.52 -15.90
CA LYS A 2 11.56 -8.61 -15.03
C LYS A 2 12.54 -8.07 -13.99
N LYS A 3 12.84 -6.76 -14.04
CA LYS A 3 13.57 -6.11 -12.95
C LYS A 3 12.64 -6.12 -11.73
N PRO A 4 13.09 -6.53 -10.53
CA PRO A 4 12.27 -6.40 -9.34
C PRO A 4 12.00 -4.91 -9.12
N GLU A 5 10.72 -4.54 -9.04
CA GLU A 5 10.33 -3.18 -8.66
C GLU A 5 10.89 -2.91 -7.25
N PRO A 6 11.72 -1.88 -7.05
CA PRO A 6 12.21 -1.55 -5.72
C PRO A 6 11.02 -1.12 -4.87
N GLY A 7 10.54 -2.02 -4.00
CA GLY A 7 9.35 -1.80 -3.15
C GLY A 7 9.55 -0.71 -2.08
N PRO A 8 8.53 -0.46 -1.24
CA PRO A 8 8.58 0.58 -0.21
C PRO A 8 9.77 0.46 0.74
N ASN A 9 10.19 -0.77 1.02
CA ASN A 9 11.37 -1.03 1.85
C ASN A 9 12.69 -0.52 1.24
N MET A 10 12.77 -0.34 -0.07
CA MET A 10 13.94 0.22 -0.76
C MET A 10 13.82 1.73 -0.99
N MET A 11 12.60 2.26 -1.04
CA MET A 11 12.31 3.65 -1.42
C MET A 11 11.94 4.56 -0.23
N TRP A 12 11.28 4.04 0.80
CA TRP A 12 10.70 4.79 1.93
C TRP A 12 11.19 4.31 3.30
N ASN A 13 12.02 3.27 3.38
CA ASN A 13 12.63 2.82 4.63
C ASN A 13 13.76 3.77 5.05
N LEU A 14 13.59 4.41 6.21
CA LEU A 14 14.54 5.37 6.77
C LEU A 14 15.63 4.73 7.65
N GLU A 15 15.54 3.43 7.97
CA GLU A 15 16.51 2.73 8.82
C GLU A 15 17.62 2.03 8.00
N TYR A 16 17.33 1.58 6.76
CA TYR A 16 18.30 0.87 5.90
C TYR A 16 18.46 1.43 4.46
N GLY A 17 17.81 2.55 4.13
CA GLY A 17 17.97 3.25 2.84
C GLY A 17 19.01 4.39 2.86
N MET A 18 19.25 5.03 1.71
CA MET A 18 20.13 6.22 1.54
C MET A 18 19.86 7.39 2.52
N HIS A 19 18.75 7.34 3.26
CA HIS A 19 18.35 8.32 4.29
C HIS A 19 18.85 8.00 5.71
N ALA A 20 19.49 6.84 5.96
CA ALA A 20 20.12 6.55 7.26
C ALA A 20 21.25 7.55 7.62
N ILE A 21 21.77 8.29 6.64
CA ILE A 21 22.78 9.35 6.83
C ILE A 21 22.16 10.63 7.45
N TRP A 22 20.83 10.72 7.53
CA TRP A 22 20.08 11.84 8.14
C TRP A 22 19.49 11.51 9.52
N ALA A 23 19.96 10.44 10.18
CA ALA A 23 19.57 10.05 11.55
C ALA A 23 20.14 10.99 12.63
N GLY A 24 19.96 12.29 12.44
CA GLY A 24 20.17 13.36 13.41
C GLY A 24 18.96 14.29 13.56
N GLU A 25 17.89 14.10 12.78
CA GLU A 25 16.62 14.81 12.94
C GLU A 25 15.59 13.90 13.63
N GLU A 26 14.87 14.43 14.62
CA GLU A 26 13.84 13.70 15.37
C GLU A 26 12.81 13.07 14.41
N TYR A 27 12.65 11.75 14.48
CA TYR A 27 11.63 11.02 13.74
C TYR A 27 10.24 11.41 14.26
N THR A 28 9.63 12.41 13.61
CA THR A 28 8.27 12.87 13.89
C THR A 28 7.42 12.70 12.62
N PRO A 29 6.63 11.61 12.50
CA PRO A 29 5.77 11.44 11.34
C PRO A 29 4.77 12.60 11.26
N SER A 30 4.63 13.19 10.06
CA SER A 30 3.68 14.30 9.84
C SER A 30 2.23 13.82 9.72
N ILE A 31 2.04 12.52 9.46
CA ILE A 31 0.76 11.84 9.32
C ILE A 31 0.65 10.78 10.42
N GLY A 32 -0.43 10.83 11.19
CA GLY A 32 -0.77 9.80 12.18
C GLY A 32 -1.52 8.62 11.57
N GLU A 33 -1.63 7.53 12.33
CA GLU A 33 -2.31 6.28 11.91
C GLU A 33 -3.73 6.52 11.38
N ALA A 34 -4.55 7.31 12.09
CA ALA A 34 -5.91 7.62 11.68
C ALA A 34 -5.98 8.32 10.31
N GLN A 35 -5.02 9.20 10.02
CA GLN A 35 -4.95 9.88 8.74
C GLN A 35 -4.43 8.94 7.64
N ALA A 36 -3.50 8.03 7.97
CA ALA A 36 -3.06 7.00 7.06
C ALA A 36 -4.20 6.03 6.68
N ILE A 37 -5.05 5.63 7.64
CA ILE A 37 -6.26 4.83 7.40
C ILE A 37 -7.18 5.56 6.42
N GLY A 38 -7.48 6.84 6.66
CA GLY A 38 -8.35 7.61 5.77
C GLY A 38 -7.81 7.71 4.34
N ILE A 39 -6.51 7.94 4.19
CA ILE A 39 -5.84 7.97 2.87
C ILE A 39 -5.94 6.61 2.17
N ALA A 40 -5.71 5.52 2.90
CA ALA A 40 -5.82 4.16 2.38
C ALA A 40 -7.25 3.85 1.92
N GLU A 41 -8.24 4.22 2.72
CA GLU A 41 -9.66 4.02 2.44
C GLU A 41 -10.10 4.78 1.19
N ASP A 42 -9.73 6.06 1.08
CA ASP A 42 -10.03 6.88 -0.10
C ASP A 42 -9.41 6.29 -1.38
N TYR A 43 -8.15 5.84 -1.29
CA TYR A 43 -7.47 5.18 -2.40
C TYR A 43 -8.18 3.89 -2.82
N LEU A 44 -8.59 3.05 -1.87
CA LEU A 44 -9.27 1.78 -2.15
C LEU A 44 -10.67 2.01 -2.72
N LYS A 45 -11.44 2.98 -2.21
CA LYS A 45 -12.76 3.35 -2.74
C LYS A 45 -12.68 3.83 -4.19
N TYR A 46 -11.65 4.62 -4.52
CA TYR A 46 -11.39 5.04 -5.88
C TYR A 46 -11.02 3.86 -6.79
N LYS A 47 -10.21 2.92 -6.29
CA LYS A 47 -9.73 1.76 -7.04
C LYS A 47 -10.78 0.65 -7.24
N PHE A 48 -11.64 0.44 -6.25
CA PHE A 48 -12.65 -0.62 -6.20
C PHE A 48 -14.05 -0.03 -5.94
N PRO A 49 -14.59 0.77 -6.88
CA PRO A 49 -15.86 1.44 -6.68
C PRO A 49 -17.00 0.43 -6.49
N GLY A 50 -17.81 0.65 -5.45
CA GLY A 50 -18.99 -0.17 -5.15
C GLY A 50 -18.70 -1.51 -4.45
N ARG A 51 -17.45 -1.76 -4.05
CA ARG A 51 -17.06 -2.90 -3.21
C ARG A 51 -17.11 -2.51 -1.74
N ASP A 52 -17.39 -3.49 -0.88
CA ASP A 52 -17.22 -3.32 0.55
C ASP A 52 -15.74 -3.40 0.90
N ILE A 53 -15.23 -2.42 1.64
CA ILE A 53 -13.80 -2.29 1.94
C ILE A 53 -13.64 -2.31 3.45
N GLU A 54 -12.88 -3.28 3.94
CA GLU A 54 -12.45 -3.33 5.33
C GLU A 54 -10.93 -3.21 5.36
N ILE A 55 -10.40 -2.33 6.22
CA ILE A 55 -8.96 -2.18 6.42
C ILE A 55 -8.63 -2.64 7.83
N GLU A 56 -7.64 -3.53 7.93
CA GLU A 56 -7.14 -4.03 9.21
C GLU A 56 -6.29 -2.97 9.92
N GLU A 57 -5.97 -3.22 11.19
CA GLU A 57 -5.15 -2.29 11.98
C GLU A 57 -3.79 -2.02 11.31
N PRO A 58 -3.37 -0.74 11.19
CA PRO A 58 -2.10 -0.40 10.55
C PRO A 58 -0.92 -0.87 11.40
N VAL A 59 0.09 -1.45 10.76
CA VAL A 59 1.38 -1.68 11.37
C VAL A 59 2.29 -0.51 11.00
N ALA A 60 2.76 0.21 12.02
CA ALA A 60 3.67 1.34 11.86
C ALA A 60 5.10 0.87 11.60
N PHE A 61 5.72 1.41 10.54
CA PHE A 61 7.14 1.27 10.23
C PHE A 61 7.80 2.65 10.17
N TYR A 62 9.13 2.70 10.30
CA TYR A 62 9.88 3.95 10.21
C TYR A 62 9.76 4.56 8.80
N GLY A 63 8.82 5.50 8.64
CA GLY A 63 8.54 6.27 7.45
C GLY A 63 7.22 5.96 6.73
N TYR A 64 6.48 4.92 7.15
CA TYR A 64 5.20 4.55 6.53
C TYR A 64 4.35 3.64 7.43
N TYR A 65 3.05 3.59 7.17
CA TYR A 65 2.14 2.61 7.75
C TYR A 65 1.83 1.55 6.70
N THR A 66 1.74 0.28 7.09
CA THR A 66 1.28 -0.79 6.20
C THR A 66 0.01 -1.41 6.73
N MET A 67 -0.89 -1.80 5.83
CA MET A 67 -2.25 -2.17 6.16
C MET A 67 -2.71 -3.27 5.24
N ASP A 68 -3.25 -4.34 5.80
CA ASP A 68 -4.00 -5.34 5.06
C ASP A 68 -5.44 -4.85 4.84
N PHE A 69 -6.07 -5.26 3.75
CA PHE A 69 -7.46 -4.93 3.48
C PHE A 69 -8.22 -6.09 2.83
N LYS A 70 -9.52 -6.12 3.10
CA LYS A 70 -10.47 -7.04 2.51
C LYS A 70 -11.35 -6.32 1.49
N LEU A 71 -11.79 -7.08 0.49
CA LEU A 71 -12.89 -6.69 -0.39
C LEU A 71 -14.02 -7.70 -0.22
N ASP A 72 -15.22 -7.21 0.08
CA ASP A 72 -16.41 -8.03 0.35
C ASP A 72 -16.16 -9.16 1.38
N GLY A 73 -15.45 -8.84 2.46
CA GLY A 73 -15.13 -9.76 3.55
C GLY A 73 -13.97 -10.73 3.28
N GLU A 74 -13.37 -10.72 2.08
CA GLU A 74 -12.23 -11.59 1.74
C GLU A 74 -10.90 -10.82 1.73
N MET A 75 -9.86 -11.39 2.35
CA MET A 75 -8.51 -10.81 2.35
C MET A 75 -8.01 -10.65 0.92
N TYR A 76 -7.85 -9.40 0.48
CA TYR A 76 -7.56 -9.09 -0.91
C TYR A 76 -6.11 -8.69 -1.12
N GLY A 77 -5.54 -7.92 -0.19
CA GLY A 77 -4.15 -7.51 -0.30
C GLY A 77 -3.71 -6.56 0.79
N MET A 78 -2.61 -5.87 0.50
CA MET A 78 -1.95 -4.95 1.41
C MET A 78 -1.64 -3.65 0.66
N LEU A 79 -1.56 -2.54 1.37
CA LEU A 79 -0.98 -1.29 0.89
C LEU A 79 -0.16 -0.62 1.99
N SER A 80 0.73 0.29 1.60
CA SER A 80 1.45 1.15 2.54
C SER A 80 1.18 2.62 2.26
N VAL A 81 1.14 3.44 3.30
CA VAL A 81 0.96 4.89 3.21
C VAL A 81 2.20 5.56 3.80
N ASN A 82 2.85 6.42 3.02
CA ASN A 82 4.00 7.19 3.47
C ASN A 82 3.60 8.13 4.62
N ALA A 83 4.30 8.07 5.75
CA ALA A 83 3.96 8.80 6.98
C ALA A 83 4.30 10.30 6.93
N PHE A 84 4.90 10.79 5.84
CA PHE A 84 5.24 12.20 5.64
C PHE A 84 4.44 12.83 4.49
N THR A 85 4.26 12.09 3.40
CA THR A 85 3.63 12.63 2.17
C THR A 85 2.20 12.14 1.96
N GLY A 86 1.80 11.03 2.58
CA GLY A 86 0.51 10.40 2.31
C GLY A 86 0.46 9.62 1.00
N ASN A 87 1.59 9.42 0.33
CA ASN A 87 1.63 8.62 -0.89
C ASN A 87 1.26 7.16 -0.58
N VAL A 88 0.37 6.60 -1.40
CA VAL A 88 -0.06 5.20 -1.28
C VAL A 88 0.76 4.30 -2.20
N TRP A 89 1.32 3.25 -1.62
CA TRP A 89 1.92 2.13 -2.33
C TRP A 89 1.03 0.91 -2.20
N TYR A 90 0.34 0.56 -3.27
CA TYR A 90 -0.45 -0.66 -3.33
C TYR A 90 0.45 -1.87 -3.54
N HIS A 91 0.36 -2.90 -2.68
CA HIS A 91 1.09 -4.15 -2.87
C HIS A 91 0.27 -5.13 -3.70
N SER A 92 0.81 -5.55 -4.84
CA SER A 92 0.28 -6.68 -5.59
C SER A 92 0.83 -7.98 -5.02
N TRP A 93 0.21 -8.51 -3.97
CA TRP A 93 0.60 -9.84 -3.45
C TRP A 93 0.40 -10.96 -4.50
N HIS A 94 -0.46 -10.71 -5.49
CA HIS A 94 -0.53 -11.47 -6.73
C HIS A 94 -0.54 -10.49 -7.92
N GLY A 95 0.59 -10.30 -8.58
CA GLY A 95 0.64 -9.59 -9.87
C GLY A 95 -0.32 -10.23 -10.88
N ASN A 96 -1.17 -9.42 -11.49
CA ASN A 96 -2.13 -9.79 -12.53
C ASN A 96 -3.05 -10.98 -12.19
N PHE A 97 -4.09 -10.77 -11.41
CA PHE A 97 -5.38 -11.36 -11.81
C PHE A 97 -6.02 -10.41 -12.83
N LEU A 98 -5.39 -10.29 -14.00
CA LEU A 98 -6.15 -9.99 -15.20
C LEU A 98 -7.07 -11.20 -15.32
N SER A 99 -8.39 -10.98 -15.22
CA SER A 99 -9.32 -12.02 -15.58
C SER A 99 -8.86 -12.57 -16.92
N GLU A 100 -8.75 -13.89 -17.01
CA GLU A 100 -8.90 -14.55 -18.28
C GLU A 100 -10.26 -14.07 -18.79
N VAL A 101 -10.24 -13.03 -19.64
CA VAL A 101 -11.31 -12.85 -20.60
C VAL A 101 -11.09 -14.03 -21.54
N GLU A 102 -11.64 -15.18 -21.14
CA GLU A 102 -12.01 -16.21 -22.09
C GLU A 102 -12.99 -15.50 -23.02
N MET A 103 -12.45 -15.00 -24.13
CA MET A 103 -13.26 -14.61 -25.26
C MET A 103 -13.91 -15.90 -25.72
N ASP A 104 -15.11 -16.17 -25.23
CA ASP A 104 -16.10 -16.97 -25.92
C ASP A 104 -16.28 -16.34 -27.31
N LEU A 105 -15.44 -16.79 -28.25
CA LEU A 105 -15.76 -16.74 -29.66
C LEU A 105 -16.51 -18.04 -29.94
N GLU A 106 -17.82 -17.99 -29.74
CA GLU A 106 -18.73 -18.82 -30.53
C GLU A 106 -18.49 -18.52 -32.01
N GLY A 107 -18.23 -19.57 -32.79
CA GLY A 107 -18.07 -19.53 -34.24
C GLY A 107 -17.54 -20.84 -34.80
#